data_AF-A0A367JBY5-F1
#
_entry.id   AF-A0A367JBY5-F1
#
_cell.length_a   1.000
_cell.length_b   1.000
_cell.length_c   1.000
_cell.angle_alpha   90.00
_cell.angle_beta   90.00
_cell.angle_gamma   90.00
#
_symmetry.space_group_name_H-M   'P 1'
#
loop_
_entity.id
_entity.type
_entity.pdbx_description
1 polymer ?
#
loop_
_entity_poly.entity_id
_entity_poly.type
_entity_poly.pdbx_seq_one_letter_code
_entity_poly.pdbx_strand_id
1 'polypeptide(L)'
;MSEAVAATLKKPLHFGGMLTILFDGLGQLQPIRVVEDGHFFDSYVIRGSIRITLTLRQRQIATDTHSQAFLRKIRIGITDDTVVQYIMQHRRDDRDIPLAVMCSFTSRTEVQDYIHVL
;
A
#
# COMPACT_ATOMS: atom_id res chain seq x y z
N MET A 1 -22.96 23.27 35.39
CA MET A 1 -21.98 22.47 34.63
C MET A 1 -20.59 22.92 35.04
N SER A 2 -19.68 21.98 35.34
CA SER A 2 -18.31 22.32 35.79
C SER A 2 -17.49 22.92 34.64
N GLU A 3 -16.63 23.88 34.95
CA GLU A 3 -15.73 24.53 33.97
C GLU A 3 -14.83 23.52 33.24
N ALA A 4 -14.53 22.37 33.87
CA ALA A 4 -13.76 21.30 33.24
C ALA A 4 -14.54 20.59 32.11
N VAL A 5 -15.87 20.46 32.25
CA VAL A 5 -16.73 19.89 31.19
C VAL A 5 -16.84 20.87 30.02
N ALA A 6 -16.98 22.17 30.31
CA ALA A 6 -16.99 23.21 29.28
C ALA A 6 -15.65 23.34 28.55
N ALA A 7 -14.52 23.14 29.25
CA ALA A 7 -13.18 23.11 28.64
C ALA A 7 -12.95 21.87 27.78
N THR A 8 -13.56 20.72 28.13
CA THR A 8 -13.47 19.48 27.35
C THR A 8 -14.30 19.56 26.07
N LEU A 9 -15.47 20.21 26.12
CA LEU A 9 -16.33 20.51 24.96
C LEU A 9 -15.74 21.56 24.00
N LYS A 10 -14.74 22.34 24.44
CA LYS A 10 -13.99 23.29 23.58
C LYS A 10 -12.88 22.64 22.77
N LYS A 11 -12.50 21.39 23.05
CA LYS A 11 -11.53 20.68 22.20
C LYS A 11 -12.22 20.25 20.90
N PRO A 12 -11.66 20.58 19.73
CA PRO A 12 -12.21 20.10 18.47
C PRO A 12 -12.21 18.57 18.47
N LEU A 13 -13.40 17.98 18.44
CA LEU A 13 -13.56 16.54 18.28
C LEU A 13 -13.14 16.18 16.85
N HIS A 14 -12.14 15.32 16.71
CA HIS A 14 -11.75 14.78 15.42
C HIS A 14 -12.96 14.13 14.73
N PHE A 15 -13.13 14.39 13.43
CA PHE A 15 -14.27 13.91 12.64
C PHE A 15 -15.65 14.20 13.27
N GLY A 16 -15.80 15.33 13.98
CA GLY A 16 -17.07 15.69 14.62
C GLY A 16 -17.49 14.75 15.76
N GLY A 17 -16.55 13.95 16.30
CA GLY A 17 -16.82 12.97 17.36
C GLY A 17 -17.29 11.61 16.84
N MET A 18 -17.26 11.38 15.53
CA MET A 18 -17.62 10.09 14.95
C MET A 18 -16.54 9.03 15.21
N LEU A 19 -16.98 7.82 15.55
CA LEU A 19 -16.11 6.65 15.51
C LEU A 19 -15.65 6.42 14.07
N THR A 20 -14.35 6.52 13.85
CA THR A 20 -13.74 6.36 12.52
C THR A 20 -12.79 5.16 12.55
N ILE A 21 -13.07 4.17 11.70
CA ILE A 21 -12.23 2.99 11.53
C ILE A 21 -11.59 3.06 10.15
N LEU A 22 -10.26 2.99 10.10
CA LEU A 22 -9.46 3.15 8.89
C LEU A 22 -8.74 1.84 8.60
N PHE A 23 -8.77 1.42 7.33
CA PHE A 23 -8.03 0.26 6.84
C PHE A 23 -7.00 0.73 5.84
N ASP A 24 -5.75 0.34 6.04
CA ASP A 24 -4.68 0.71 5.11
C ASP A 24 -3.58 -0.37 5.06
N GLY A 25 -2.81 -0.37 3.98
CA GLY A 25 -1.59 -1.13 3.81
C GLY A 25 -0.39 -0.21 3.62
N LEU A 26 0.54 -0.22 4.57
CA LEU A 26 1.82 0.53 4.53
C LEU A 26 2.76 0.16 3.36
N GLY A 27 2.30 -0.62 2.38
CA GLY A 27 3.03 -0.95 1.14
C GLY A 27 2.27 -0.57 -0.12
N GLN A 28 1.24 0.27 -0.02
CA GLN A 28 0.54 0.83 -1.18
C GLN A 28 1.35 1.94 -1.83
N LEU A 29 0.96 2.28 -3.06
CA LEU A 29 1.51 3.44 -3.77
C LEU A 29 1.24 4.72 -2.97
N GLN A 30 2.17 5.66 -3.06
CA GLN A 30 2.00 6.97 -2.45
C GLN A 30 0.83 7.72 -3.11
N PRO A 31 0.20 8.68 -2.42
CA PRO A 31 -0.77 9.59 -3.05
C PRO A 31 -0.14 10.26 -4.28
N ILE A 32 -0.94 10.47 -5.34
CA ILE A 32 -0.46 11.08 -6.60
C ILE A 32 0.25 12.43 -6.35
N ARG A 33 -0.18 13.18 -5.33
CA ARG A 33 0.35 14.48 -4.93
C ARG A 33 1.03 14.47 -3.55
N VAL A 34 1.76 13.40 -3.23
CA VAL A 34 2.43 13.24 -1.92
C VAL A 34 3.34 14.43 -1.53
N VAL A 35 3.94 15.13 -2.50
CA VAL A 35 4.80 16.29 -2.25
C VAL A 35 3.99 17.48 -1.71
N GLU A 36 2.75 17.64 -2.15
CA GLU A 36 1.86 18.74 -1.76
C GLU A 36 1.07 18.38 -0.48
N ASP A 37 0.53 17.15 -0.44
CA ASP A 37 -0.45 16.75 0.56
C ASP A 37 0.14 15.90 1.71
N GLY A 38 1.38 15.43 1.56
CA GLY A 38 2.03 14.51 2.49
C GLY A 38 1.38 13.12 2.53
N HIS A 39 1.82 12.28 3.47
CA HIS A 39 1.15 11.02 3.72
C HIS A 39 -0.03 11.20 4.66
N PHE A 40 -1.10 10.43 4.45
CA PHE A 40 -2.28 10.43 5.31
C PHE A 40 -1.93 10.24 6.80
N PHE A 41 -0.95 9.38 7.11
CA PHE A 41 -0.50 9.10 8.48
C PHE A 41 0.23 10.25 9.17
N ASP A 42 0.72 11.23 8.41
CA ASP A 42 1.40 12.40 8.97
C ASP A 42 0.40 13.41 9.55
N SER A 43 -0.88 13.29 9.18
CA SER A 43 -1.96 14.14 9.67
C SER A 43 -2.02 14.15 11.20
N TYR A 44 -2.07 15.36 11.77
CA TYR A 44 -2.18 15.57 13.22
C TYR A 44 -3.41 14.86 13.82
N VAL A 45 -4.47 14.70 13.02
CA VAL A 45 -5.71 14.01 13.40
C VAL A 45 -5.46 12.50 13.63
N ILE A 46 -4.53 11.92 12.86
CA ILE A 46 -4.24 10.48 12.86
C ILE A 46 -3.15 10.12 13.88
N ARG A 47 -2.25 11.05 14.22
CA ARG A 47 -1.18 10.80 15.20
C ARG A 47 -1.69 10.34 16.57
N GLY A 48 -2.91 10.74 16.96
CA GLY A 48 -3.54 10.34 18.22
C GLY A 48 -4.39 9.06 18.16
N SER A 49 -4.47 8.37 17.02
CA SER A 49 -5.33 7.20 16.86
C SER A 49 -4.72 5.92 17.45
N ILE A 50 -5.57 4.98 17.83
CA ILE A 50 -5.15 3.60 18.13
C ILE A 50 -4.70 2.93 16.84
N ARG A 51 -3.59 2.19 16.88
CA ARG A 51 -3.04 1.46 15.72
C ARG A 51 -3.01 -0.03 16.01
N ILE A 52 -3.58 -0.81 15.11
CA ILE A 52 -3.59 -2.28 15.16
C ILE A 52 -2.93 -2.78 13.88
N THR A 53 -1.90 -3.61 14.02
CA THR A 53 -1.19 -4.20 12.87
C THR A 53 -1.57 -5.67 12.72
N LEU A 54 -2.13 -6.03 11.56
CA LEU A 54 -2.38 -7.43 11.21
C LEU A 54 -1.10 -8.04 10.61
N THR A 55 -0.61 -9.13 11.20
CA THR A 55 0.66 -9.77 10.80
C THR A 55 0.48 -11.04 9.97
N LEU A 56 -0.71 -11.65 10.01
CA LEU A 56 -1.01 -12.88 9.27
C LEU A 56 -1.27 -12.55 7.79
N ARG A 57 -0.55 -13.25 6.88
CA ARG A 57 -0.71 -13.10 5.43
C ARG A 57 -1.61 -14.22 4.90
N GLN A 58 -2.70 -13.87 4.23
CA GLN A 58 -3.62 -14.85 3.60
C GLN A 58 -3.52 -14.90 2.06
N ARG A 59 -3.03 -13.83 1.41
CA ARG A 59 -3.00 -13.73 -0.07
C ARG A 59 -1.94 -14.62 -0.74
N GLN A 60 -0.86 -14.93 -0.02
CA GLN A 60 0.21 -15.81 -0.51
C GLN A 60 -0.02 -17.20 0.08
N ILE A 61 0.03 -18.24 -0.76
CA ILE A 61 0.03 -19.62 -0.27
C ILE A 61 1.22 -19.74 0.68
N ALA A 62 0.97 -20.26 1.89
CA ALA A 62 1.96 -20.31 2.97
C ALA A 62 3.26 -21.08 2.61
N THR A 63 3.23 -21.86 1.52
CA THR A 63 4.32 -22.74 1.08
C THR A 63 5.37 -22.05 0.20
N ASP A 64 5.10 -20.88 -0.39
CA ASP A 64 6.10 -20.18 -1.22
C ASP A 64 6.95 -19.22 -0.37
N THR A 65 7.89 -19.80 0.38
CA THR A 65 8.80 -19.08 1.27
C THR A 65 9.76 -18.15 0.51
N HIS A 66 10.13 -18.50 -0.72
CA HIS A 66 11.03 -17.70 -1.57
C HIS A 66 10.35 -16.42 -2.06
N SER A 67 9.11 -16.51 -2.57
CA SER A 67 8.33 -15.33 -2.94
C SER A 67 8.06 -14.42 -1.74
N GLN A 68 7.76 -14.99 -0.57
CA GLN A 68 7.55 -14.20 0.64
C GLN A 68 8.80 -13.44 1.09
N ALA A 69 9.98 -14.06 0.99
CA ALA A 69 11.25 -13.43 1.33
C ALA A 69 11.59 -12.31 0.35
N PHE A 70 11.42 -12.55 -0.96
CA PHE A 70 11.56 -11.55 -2.01
C PHE A 70 10.67 -10.31 -1.75
N LEU A 71 9.37 -10.52 -1.53
CA LEU A 71 8.42 -9.44 -1.31
C LEU A 71 8.66 -8.68 0.01
N ARG A 72 9.23 -9.33 1.03
CA ARG A 72 9.66 -8.64 2.26
C ARG A 72 10.79 -7.66 1.97
N LYS A 73 11.80 -8.06 1.19
CA LYS A 73 12.96 -7.21 0.83
C LYS A 73 12.52 -6.00 0.00
N ILE A 74 11.73 -6.22 -1.05
CA ILE A 74 11.19 -5.15 -1.90
C ILE A 74 10.39 -4.13 -1.07
N ARG A 75 9.54 -4.61 -0.15
CA ARG A 75 8.69 -3.72 0.67
C ARG A 75 9.50 -2.72 1.51
N ILE A 76 10.72 -3.08 1.93
CA ILE A 76 11.59 -2.21 2.74
C ILE A 76 12.70 -1.55 1.91
N GLY A 77 12.62 -1.61 0.58
CA GLY A 77 13.56 -0.96 -0.32
C GLY A 77 14.91 -1.67 -0.47
N ILE A 78 15.03 -2.95 -0.09
CA ILE A 78 16.25 -3.72 -0.31
C ILE A 78 16.24 -4.30 -1.73
N THR A 79 17.30 -4.03 -2.48
CA THR A 79 17.50 -4.51 -3.87
C THR A 79 18.89 -5.12 -4.02
N ASP A 80 19.14 -6.24 -3.32
CA ASP A 80 20.39 -6.98 -3.39
C ASP A 80 20.40 -8.02 -4.53
N ASP A 81 21.53 -8.71 -4.73
CA ASP A 81 21.69 -9.70 -5.80
C ASP A 81 20.62 -10.81 -5.77
N THR A 82 20.13 -11.17 -4.59
CA THR A 82 19.09 -12.21 -4.48
C THR A 82 17.75 -11.74 -5.02
N VAL A 83 17.45 -10.44 -4.88
CA VAL A 83 16.26 -9.80 -5.46
C VAL A 83 16.36 -9.77 -6.98
N VAL A 84 17.52 -9.36 -7.49
CA VAL A 84 17.79 -9.30 -8.95
C VAL A 84 17.70 -10.71 -9.57
N GLN A 85 18.33 -11.70 -8.94
CA GLN A 85 18.27 -13.09 -9.38
C GLN A 85 16.83 -13.61 -9.42
N TYR A 86 16.03 -13.32 -8.38
CA TYR A 86 14.62 -13.72 -8.35
C TYR A 86 13.85 -13.09 -9.51
N ILE A 87 14.03 -11.80 -9.80
CA ILE A 87 13.39 -11.13 -10.95
C ILE A 87 13.79 -11.79 -12.27
N MET A 88 15.08 -12.04 -12.48
CA MET A 88 15.58 -12.62 -13.73
C MET A 88 15.08 -14.05 -13.95
N GLN A 89 14.98 -14.85 -12.89
CA GLN A 89 14.43 -16.22 -12.97
C GLN A 89 12.94 -16.26 -13.29
N HIS A 90 12.20 -15.19 -12.99
CA HIS A 90 10.74 -15.12 -13.20
C HIS A 90 10.35 -14.21 -14.37
N ARG A 91 11.32 -13.63 -15.09
CA ARG A 91 11.09 -12.84 -16.28
C ARG A 91 10.62 -13.74 -17.43
N ARG A 92 9.61 -13.30 -18.16
CA ARG A 92 9.09 -13.95 -19.38
C ARG A 92 9.08 -12.94 -20.51
N ASP A 93 9.15 -13.43 -21.75
CA ASP A 93 8.86 -12.61 -22.92
C ASP A 93 7.35 -12.37 -22.98
N ASP A 94 6.93 -11.18 -23.41
CA ASP A 94 5.50 -10.84 -23.48
C ASP A 94 4.72 -11.77 -24.42
N ARG A 95 5.40 -12.32 -25.44
CA ARG A 95 4.83 -13.31 -26.37
C ARG A 95 4.46 -14.63 -25.69
N ASP A 96 5.08 -14.93 -24.55
CA ASP A 96 4.85 -16.16 -23.79
C ASP A 96 3.78 -15.99 -22.70
N ILE A 97 3.20 -14.79 -22.55
CA ILE A 97 2.17 -14.49 -21.56
C ILE A 97 0.79 -14.90 -22.12
N PRO A 98 0.05 -15.81 -21.46
CA PRO A 98 -1.28 -16.19 -21.93
C PRO A 98 -2.25 -15.01 -21.91
N LEU A 99 -3.11 -14.91 -22.93
CA LEU A 99 -4.13 -13.85 -23.07
C LEU A 99 -5.06 -13.71 -21.86
N ALA A 100 -5.27 -14.79 -21.11
CA ALA A 100 -6.13 -14.80 -19.92
C ALA A 100 -5.45 -14.22 -18.66
N VAL A 101 -4.21 -13.72 -18.77
CA VAL A 101 -3.45 -13.16 -17.65
C VAL A 101 -3.52 -11.63 -17.67
N MET A 102 -3.84 -11.03 -16.53
CA MET A 102 -3.84 -9.58 -16.36
C MET A 102 -2.38 -9.05 -16.36
N CYS A 103 -2.07 -8.19 -17.33
CA CYS A 103 -0.79 -7.49 -17.40
C CYS A 103 -0.87 -6.14 -16.63
N SER A 104 0.21 -5.77 -15.95
CA SER A 104 0.30 -4.53 -15.16
C SER A 104 1.31 -3.58 -15.80
N PHE A 105 0.94 -2.31 -15.95
CA PHE A 105 1.74 -1.28 -16.60
C PHE A 105 1.88 -0.05 -15.71
N THR A 106 2.86 0.80 -16.01
CA THR A 106 3.12 2.00 -15.21
C THR A 106 2.23 3.17 -15.61
N SER A 107 1.80 3.21 -16.87
CA SER A 107 1.01 4.31 -17.42
C SER A 107 -0.25 3.84 -18.14
N ARG A 108 -1.21 4.75 -18.29
CA ARG A 108 -2.43 4.49 -19.07
C ARG A 108 -2.15 4.36 -20.56
N THR A 109 -1.15 5.08 -21.07
CA THR A 109 -0.75 5.01 -22.49
C THR A 109 -0.25 3.61 -22.83
N GLU A 110 0.61 3.02 -22.00
CA GLU A 110 1.09 1.65 -22.19
C GLU A 110 -0.06 0.62 -22.14
N VAL A 111 -1.04 0.81 -21.25
CA VAL A 111 -2.25 -0.03 -21.22
C VAL A 111 -3.01 0.08 -22.54
N GLN A 112 -3.18 1.29 -23.07
CA GLN A 112 -3.88 1.51 -24.33
C GLN A 112 -3.13 0.86 -25.48
N ASP A 113 -1.82 1.08 -25.60
CA ASP A 113 -0.99 0.51 -26.67
C ASP A 113 -1.06 -1.01 -26.65
N TYR A 114 -0.99 -1.63 -25.45
CA TYR A 114 -1.11 -3.08 -25.30
C TYR A 114 -2.49 -3.61 -25.76
N ILE A 115 -3.57 -2.91 -25.43
CA ILE A 115 -4.94 -3.31 -25.85
C ILE A 115 -5.11 -3.18 -27.37
N HIS A 116 -4.50 -2.19 -28.03
CA HIS A 116 -4.64 -2.00 -29.49
C HIS A 116 -3.79 -3.00 -30.31
N VAL A 117 -2.85 -3.70 -29.67
CA VAL A 117 -2.00 -4.72 -30.29
C VAL A 117 -2.58 -6.14 -30.13
N LEU A 118 -3.59 -6.30 -29.27
CA LEU A 118 -4.40 -7.52 -29.12
C LEU A 118 -5.56 -7.56 -30.13
#